data_AF-A0A0Q4EIP5-F1
#
_entry.id   AF-A0A0Q4EIP5-F1
#
_cell.length_a   1.000
_cell.length_b   1.000
_cell.length_c   1.000
_cell.angle_alpha   90.00
_cell.angle_beta   90.00
_cell.angle_gamma   90.00
#
_symmetry.space_group_name_H-M   'P 1'
#
loop_
_entity.id
_entity.type
_entity.pdbx_description
1 polymer ?
#
loop_
_entity_poly.entity_id
_entity_poly.type
_entity_poly.pdbx_seq_one_letter_code
_entity_poly.pdbx_strand_id
1 'polypeptide(L)'
;MITDNIYFTQKTYPIIQQIENEMDDAIIAEKFLFRSFTREEMYNVYCSIFYEFPYRIIPKNDFIGISINALEVLDGGSSFDEHQDKNKLYDFQIQEFFERRKSFDPKNCLETVEFFIDEYFIKLVFQFDKFIESAKTFPSFLGINDEQIILLNLIKHYRSTLSNESIQIDFFWAIQLPKKINDQLILLLIEYLEQRVAILNIKTKDIIFENKNSVFPEFQNKIIWNGNQQQLCELFLKLKENKWVEDFEEGNLKLFVSSLCNLFDIKKTKKKDTSDEITSLYQIFKGEIIDGKKTYPFLEKPRYKKVIKEINKN
;
A
#
# COMPACT_ATOMS: atom_id res chain seq x y z
N MET A 1 -16.47 9.11 14.48
CA MET A 1 -16.17 8.21 13.35
C MET A 1 -15.46 9.07 12.32
N ILE A 2 -14.26 8.72 11.84
CA ILE A 2 -13.52 9.52 10.84
C ILE A 2 -14.17 9.36 9.44
N THR A 3 -15.47 9.59 9.37
CA THR A 3 -16.24 9.73 8.12
C THR A 3 -16.79 11.12 7.99
N ASP A 4 -16.41 12.02 8.89
CA ASP A 4 -16.81 13.41 8.88
C ASP A 4 -15.63 14.26 8.44
N ASN A 5 -15.81 15.04 7.38
CA ASN A 5 -14.82 15.96 6.84
C ASN A 5 -14.32 16.91 7.94
N ILE A 6 -15.21 17.30 8.87
CA ILE A 6 -14.89 18.16 10.02
C ILE A 6 -13.76 17.58 10.88
N TYR A 7 -13.66 16.25 10.99
CA TYR A 7 -12.57 15.62 11.73
C TYR A 7 -11.22 15.90 11.10
N PHE A 8 -11.12 15.74 9.77
CA PHE A 8 -9.86 15.94 9.06
C PHE A 8 -9.48 17.41 9.06
N THR A 9 -10.41 18.32 8.77
CA THR A 9 -10.14 19.77 8.85
C THR A 9 -9.58 20.18 10.21
N GLN A 10 -10.11 19.64 11.32
CA GLN A 10 -9.58 19.91 12.66
C GLN A 10 -8.18 19.35 12.90
N LYS A 11 -7.85 18.21 12.28
CA LYS A 11 -6.54 17.55 12.42
C LYS A 11 -5.48 18.12 11.48
N THR A 12 -5.87 18.59 10.30
CA THR A 12 -4.98 19.22 9.32
C THR A 12 -4.66 20.65 9.71
N TYR A 13 -5.59 21.39 10.34
CA TYR A 13 -5.36 22.77 10.79
C TYR A 13 -4.02 23.04 11.51
N PRO A 14 -3.62 22.31 12.57
CA PRO A 14 -2.32 22.52 13.22
C PRO A 14 -1.11 22.15 12.33
N ILE A 15 -1.32 21.32 11.31
CA ILE A 15 -0.29 20.98 10.31
C ILE A 15 -0.13 22.15 9.35
N ILE A 16 -1.25 22.72 8.85
CA ILE A 16 -1.25 23.91 7.99
C ILE A 16 -0.60 25.11 8.69
N GLN A 17 -0.89 25.34 9.97
CA GLN A 17 -0.23 26.40 10.74
C GLN A 17 1.30 26.20 10.82
N GLN A 18 1.79 24.96 10.94
CA GLN A 18 3.23 24.70 10.92
C GLN A 18 3.82 25.00 9.54
N ILE A 19 3.12 24.64 8.46
CA ILE A 19 3.52 24.92 7.09
C ILE A 19 3.59 26.44 6.86
N GLU A 20 2.57 27.20 7.27
CA GLU A 20 2.53 28.66 7.16
C GLU A 20 3.76 29.31 7.80
N ASN A 21 4.15 28.86 8.99
CA ASN A 21 5.33 29.38 9.70
C ASN A 21 6.67 29.07 9.02
N GLU A 22 6.72 28.04 8.17
CA GLU A 22 7.94 27.60 7.48
C GLU A 22 7.94 28.00 5.99
N MET A 23 6.85 28.61 5.50
CA MET A 23 6.61 28.85 4.08
C MET A 23 7.52 29.92 3.46
N ASP A 24 7.94 30.89 4.26
CA ASP A 24 8.86 31.95 3.84
C ASP A 24 10.23 31.40 3.40
N ASP A 25 10.60 30.20 3.87
CA ASP A 25 11.84 29.50 3.52
C ASP A 25 11.62 28.43 2.43
N ALA A 26 10.43 28.36 1.83
CA ALA A 26 10.13 27.38 0.79
C ALA A 26 11.03 27.55 -0.45
N ILE A 27 11.43 26.43 -1.03
CA ILE A 27 12.32 26.37 -2.19
C ILE A 27 11.62 25.73 -3.40
N ILE A 28 12.16 26.00 -4.59
CA ILE A 28 11.68 25.37 -5.82
C ILE A 28 12.11 23.90 -5.81
N ALA A 29 11.13 23.00 -5.85
CA ALA A 29 11.40 21.58 -6.05
C ALA A 29 11.52 21.27 -7.55
N GLU A 30 12.72 20.92 -7.99
CA GLU A 30 12.97 20.47 -9.37
C GLU A 30 12.39 19.06 -9.58
N LYS A 31 11.15 19.00 -10.08
CA LYS A 31 10.48 17.78 -10.56
C LYS A 31 10.27 17.88 -12.07
N PHE A 32 10.00 16.77 -12.75
CA PHE A 32 9.83 16.73 -14.20
C PHE A 32 8.69 17.65 -14.66
N LEU A 33 9.00 18.73 -15.39
CA LEU A 33 7.99 19.63 -15.95
C LEU A 33 7.10 18.91 -16.96
N PHE A 34 5.79 19.20 -16.94
CA PHE A 34 4.90 18.79 -18.02
C PHE A 34 5.43 19.35 -19.34
N ARG A 35 5.71 18.45 -20.28
CA ARG A 35 6.15 18.78 -21.64
C ARG A 35 4.97 18.87 -22.59
N SER A 36 3.94 18.06 -22.34
CA SER A 36 2.67 18.08 -23.04
C SER A 36 1.54 18.25 -22.03
N PHE A 37 0.72 19.27 -22.22
CA PHE A 37 -0.46 19.53 -21.39
C PHE A 37 -1.67 18.77 -21.93
N THR A 38 -1.52 17.46 -22.14
CA THR A 38 -2.65 16.62 -22.56
C THR A 38 -3.54 16.34 -21.36
N ARG A 39 -4.86 16.24 -21.60
CA ARG A 39 -5.82 15.88 -20.57
C ARG A 39 -5.45 14.57 -19.88
N GLU A 40 -5.06 13.56 -20.66
CA GLU A 40 -4.67 12.25 -20.15
C GLU A 40 -3.46 12.34 -19.21
N GLU A 41 -2.38 13.02 -19.62
CA GLU A 41 -1.17 13.15 -18.81
C GLU A 41 -1.44 13.90 -17.50
N MET A 42 -2.14 15.04 -17.56
CA MET A 42 -2.45 15.83 -16.38
C MET A 42 -3.44 15.13 -15.44
N TYR A 43 -4.46 14.46 -15.99
CA TYR A 43 -5.41 13.69 -15.21
C TYR A 43 -4.76 12.47 -14.55
N ASN A 44 -3.83 11.81 -15.22
CA ASN A 44 -3.08 10.69 -14.63
C ASN A 44 -2.23 11.15 -13.44
N VAL A 45 -1.56 12.31 -13.55
CA VAL A 45 -0.81 12.89 -12.42
C VAL A 45 -1.74 13.37 -11.31
N TYR A 46 -2.89 13.96 -11.65
CA TYR A 46 -3.92 14.30 -10.66
C TYR A 46 -4.37 13.06 -9.89
N CYS A 47 -4.66 11.97 -10.59
CA CYS A 47 -5.06 10.71 -9.98
C CYS A 47 -3.98 10.11 -9.08
N SER A 48 -2.71 10.17 -9.49
CA SER A 48 -1.62 9.64 -8.66
C SER A 48 -1.33 10.48 -7.41
N ILE A 49 -1.82 11.72 -7.36
CA ILE A 49 -1.75 12.56 -6.17
C ILE A 49 -2.97 12.33 -5.27
N PHE A 50 -4.18 12.31 -5.83
CA PHE A 50 -5.43 12.39 -5.06
C PHE A 50 -6.25 11.09 -4.96
N TYR A 51 -5.85 10.03 -5.67
CA TYR A 51 -6.50 8.71 -5.64
C TYR A 51 -5.53 7.56 -5.36
N GLU A 52 -4.30 7.87 -4.92
CA GLU A 52 -3.28 6.88 -4.59
C GLU A 52 -2.84 6.97 -3.14
N PHE A 53 -2.58 5.82 -2.52
CA PHE A 53 -1.87 5.80 -1.25
C PHE A 53 -0.41 6.18 -1.48
N PRO A 54 0.16 7.14 -0.73
CA PRO A 54 1.56 7.46 -0.87
C PRO A 54 2.35 6.21 -0.48
N TYR A 55 3.24 5.75 -1.36
CA TYR A 55 3.95 4.49 -1.15
C TYR A 55 5.47 4.64 -1.31
N ARG A 56 5.91 5.63 -2.08
CA ARG A 56 7.32 5.87 -2.38
C ARG A 56 8.06 6.35 -1.12
N ILE A 57 9.26 5.80 -0.90
CA ILE A 57 10.19 6.25 0.15
C ILE A 57 11.25 7.15 -0.49
N ILE A 58 11.56 8.25 0.18
CA ILE A 58 12.64 9.18 -0.16
C ILE A 58 13.54 9.44 1.05
N PRO A 59 14.77 9.94 0.86
CA PRO A 59 15.57 10.46 1.98
C PRO A 59 14.79 11.54 2.72
N LYS A 60 15.01 11.66 4.03
CA LYS A 60 14.44 12.75 4.79
C LYS A 60 14.86 14.11 4.22
N ASN A 61 14.00 15.09 4.37
CA ASN A 61 14.35 16.49 4.15
C ASN A 61 13.77 17.34 5.28
N ASP A 62 14.33 18.53 5.46
CA ASP A 62 13.98 19.47 6.52
C ASP A 62 13.50 20.82 5.92
N PHE A 63 13.00 20.81 4.68
CA PHE A 63 12.57 22.01 3.95
C PHE A 63 11.23 21.79 3.25
N ILE A 64 10.51 22.88 2.98
CA ILE A 64 9.35 22.85 2.09
C ILE A 64 9.82 23.07 0.66
N GLY A 65 9.56 22.11 -0.21
CA GLY A 65 9.89 22.18 -1.63
C GLY A 65 8.63 22.11 -2.47
N ILE A 66 8.36 23.12 -3.31
CA ILE A 66 7.16 23.14 -4.15
C ILE A 66 7.56 23.22 -5.61
N SER A 67 6.97 22.34 -6.42
CA SER A 67 7.13 22.38 -7.87
C SER A 67 6.02 23.19 -8.50
N ILE A 68 6.32 23.94 -9.58
CA ILE A 68 5.30 24.58 -10.43
C ILE A 68 4.25 23.58 -10.92
N ASN A 69 4.61 22.30 -11.04
CA ASN A 69 3.67 21.24 -11.40
C ASN A 69 2.51 21.09 -10.41
N ALA A 70 2.71 21.41 -9.12
CA ALA A 70 1.63 21.34 -8.14
C ALA A 70 0.47 22.25 -8.58
N LEU A 71 0.81 23.48 -8.97
CA LEU A 71 -0.13 24.44 -9.51
C LEU A 71 -0.73 24.00 -10.85
N GLU A 72 0.12 23.56 -11.79
CA GLU A 72 -0.35 23.11 -13.12
C GLU A 72 -1.36 21.94 -12.99
N VAL A 73 -1.12 21.00 -12.06
CA VAL A 73 -2.05 19.89 -11.77
C VAL A 73 -3.35 20.39 -11.18
N LEU A 74 -3.37 21.39 -10.30
CA LEU A 74 -4.63 21.93 -9.78
C LEU A 74 -5.44 22.60 -10.87
N ASP A 75 -4.80 23.51 -11.61
CA ASP A 75 -5.49 24.33 -12.61
C ASP A 75 -5.96 23.50 -13.80
N GLY A 76 -5.15 22.52 -14.22
CA GLY A 76 -5.53 21.60 -15.30
C GLY A 76 -6.42 20.45 -14.82
N GLY A 77 -6.07 19.81 -13.70
CA GLY A 77 -6.73 18.61 -13.18
C GLY A 77 -8.15 18.85 -12.67
N SER A 78 -8.38 19.95 -11.94
CA SER A 78 -9.72 20.32 -11.43
C SER A 78 -10.73 20.56 -12.55
N SER A 79 -10.26 21.08 -13.69
CA SER A 79 -11.09 21.30 -14.88
C SER A 79 -11.60 20.01 -15.55
N PHE A 80 -11.12 18.83 -15.13
CA PHE A 80 -11.55 17.55 -15.70
C PHE A 80 -12.65 16.84 -14.91
N ASP A 81 -12.88 17.20 -13.64
CA ASP A 81 -14.00 16.69 -12.83
C ASP A 81 -15.33 17.39 -13.22
N GLU A 82 -15.28 18.61 -13.78
CA GLU A 82 -16.46 19.38 -14.19
C GLU A 82 -16.54 19.54 -15.71
N HIS A 83 -17.58 18.94 -16.30
CA HIS A 83 -18.13 19.24 -17.63
C HIS A 83 -17.24 20.04 -18.61
N GLN A 84 -16.48 19.38 -19.48
CA GLN A 84 -16.40 19.81 -20.88
C GLN A 84 -15.78 18.79 -21.83
N ASP A 85 -16.44 18.74 -22.98
CA ASP A 85 -16.14 18.05 -24.21
C ASP A 85 -14.92 18.71 -24.88
N LYS A 86 -13.71 18.17 -24.65
CA LYS A 86 -12.49 18.28 -25.48
C LYS A 86 -11.30 17.60 -24.79
N ASN A 87 -10.57 16.78 -25.56
CA ASN A 87 -9.41 16.01 -25.10
C ASN A 87 -8.13 16.85 -24.86
N LYS A 88 -8.22 18.19 -24.83
CA LYS A 88 -7.07 19.10 -24.73
C LYS A 88 -7.45 20.39 -24.02
N LEU A 89 -6.51 20.91 -23.22
CA LEU A 89 -6.53 22.30 -22.73
C LEU A 89 -6.44 23.27 -23.92
N TYR A 90 -7.00 24.46 -23.78
CA TYR A 90 -6.89 25.50 -24.80
C TYR A 90 -5.47 26.06 -24.85
N ASP A 91 -4.98 26.44 -26.04
CA ASP A 91 -3.62 26.95 -26.24
C ASP A 91 -3.29 28.17 -25.35
N PHE A 92 -4.29 29.01 -25.02
CA PHE A 92 -4.08 30.15 -24.12
C PHE A 92 -3.79 29.72 -22.67
N GLN A 93 -4.41 28.64 -22.18
CA GLN A 93 -4.15 28.09 -20.83
C GLN A 93 -2.74 27.50 -20.77
N ILE A 94 -2.30 26.85 -21.85
CA ILE A 94 -0.94 26.33 -21.98
C ILE A 94 0.08 27.47 -21.96
N GLN A 95 -0.19 28.57 -22.69
CA GLN A 95 0.66 29.76 -22.65
C GLN A 95 0.73 30.39 -21.25
N GLU A 96 -0.40 30.44 -20.54
CA GLU A 96 -0.46 30.93 -19.16
C GLU A 96 0.44 30.13 -18.21
N PHE A 97 0.46 28.79 -18.34
CA PHE A 97 1.39 27.95 -17.58
C PHE A 97 2.86 28.28 -17.88
N PHE A 98 3.22 28.45 -19.16
CA PHE A 98 4.58 28.81 -19.53
C PHE A 98 5.01 30.19 -19.02
N GLU A 99 4.11 31.18 -18.98
CA GLU A 99 4.40 32.48 -18.39
C GLU A 99 4.55 32.40 -16.87
N ARG A 100 3.69 31.63 -16.19
CA ARG A 100 3.78 31.42 -14.74
C ARG A 100 5.07 30.73 -14.31
N ARG A 101 5.60 29.80 -15.11
CA ARG A 101 6.92 29.19 -14.86
C ARG A 101 8.04 30.23 -14.69
N LYS A 102 7.99 31.36 -15.40
CA LYS A 102 9.03 32.40 -15.36
C LYS A 102 9.02 33.22 -14.07
N SER A 103 7.87 33.25 -13.38
CA SER A 103 7.64 34.06 -12.19
C SER A 103 7.23 33.21 -10.98
N PHE A 104 7.45 31.89 -11.05
CA PHE A 104 7.07 30.96 -10.00
C PHE A 104 7.88 31.22 -8.73
N ASP A 105 7.16 31.46 -7.64
CA ASP A 105 7.71 31.61 -6.31
C ASP A 105 6.99 30.66 -5.35
N PRO A 106 7.67 29.62 -4.82
CA PRO A 106 7.07 28.64 -3.93
C PRO A 106 6.53 29.27 -2.64
N LYS A 107 7.05 30.43 -2.21
CA LYS A 107 6.63 31.11 -0.97
C LYS A 107 5.17 31.57 -1.04
N ASN A 108 4.66 31.84 -2.24
CA ASN A 108 3.29 32.29 -2.46
C ASN A 108 2.30 31.12 -2.65
N CYS A 109 2.71 29.87 -2.37
CA CYS A 109 1.91 28.68 -2.68
C CYS A 109 1.23 28.06 -1.45
N LEU A 110 0.98 28.82 -0.37
CA LEU A 110 0.42 28.27 0.87
C LEU A 110 -0.93 27.62 0.64
N GLU A 111 -1.81 28.35 -0.06
CA GLU A 111 -3.14 27.88 -0.46
C GLU A 111 -3.07 26.59 -1.30
N THR A 112 -2.01 26.42 -2.10
CA THR A 112 -1.79 25.19 -2.89
C THR A 112 -1.47 24.01 -1.98
N VAL A 113 -0.59 24.20 -0.99
CA VAL A 113 -0.25 23.12 -0.05
C VAL A 113 -1.46 22.74 0.81
N GLU A 114 -2.21 23.72 1.27
CA GLU A 114 -3.46 23.53 2.01
C GLU A 114 -4.49 22.75 1.19
N PHE A 115 -4.73 23.17 -0.06
CA PHE A 115 -5.62 22.47 -0.97
C PHE A 115 -5.19 21.00 -1.17
N PHE A 116 -3.89 20.74 -1.37
CA PHE A 116 -3.40 19.37 -1.55
C PHE A 116 -3.72 18.47 -0.36
N ILE A 117 -3.52 18.98 0.86
CA ILE A 117 -3.77 18.24 2.10
C ILE A 117 -5.27 17.99 2.25
N ASP A 118 -6.08 19.02 2.15
CA ASP A 118 -7.52 18.91 2.36
C ASP A 118 -8.18 18.03 1.29
N GLU A 119 -7.87 18.27 0.01
CA GLU A 119 -8.43 17.51 -1.10
C GLU A 119 -8.05 16.03 -1.00
N TYR A 120 -6.80 15.71 -0.64
CA TYR A 120 -6.37 14.33 -0.43
C TYR A 120 -7.23 13.62 0.62
N PHE A 121 -7.41 14.22 1.81
CA PHE A 121 -8.20 13.59 2.88
C PHE A 121 -9.70 13.57 2.57
N ILE A 122 -10.23 14.58 1.88
CA ILE A 122 -11.60 14.58 1.35
C ILE A 122 -11.80 13.40 0.41
N LYS A 123 -10.94 13.23 -0.60
CA LYS A 123 -11.03 12.12 -1.56
C LYS A 123 -10.79 10.77 -0.88
N LEU A 124 -9.91 10.70 0.11
CA LEU A 124 -9.70 9.50 0.92
C LEU A 124 -10.98 9.05 1.65
N VAL A 125 -11.82 10.00 2.11
CA VAL A 125 -13.11 9.71 2.75
C VAL A 125 -14.18 9.33 1.74
N PHE A 126 -14.35 10.14 0.69
CA PHE A 126 -15.50 10.02 -0.21
C PHE A 126 -15.27 9.09 -1.40
N GLN A 127 -14.01 8.80 -1.74
CA GLN A 127 -13.61 8.03 -2.93
C GLN A 127 -12.57 6.95 -2.59
N PHE A 128 -12.69 6.37 -1.40
CA PHE A 128 -11.78 5.35 -0.89
C PHE A 128 -11.64 4.12 -1.79
N ASP A 129 -12.71 3.77 -2.52
CA ASP A 129 -12.71 2.70 -3.51
C ASP A 129 -11.65 2.93 -4.60
N LYS A 130 -11.47 4.17 -5.07
CA LYS A 130 -10.41 4.51 -6.03
C LYS A 130 -9.01 4.29 -5.47
N PHE A 131 -8.81 4.60 -4.18
CA PHE A 131 -7.54 4.34 -3.49
C PHE A 131 -7.22 2.84 -3.43
N ILE A 132 -8.22 2.01 -3.14
CA ILE A 132 -8.05 0.56 -3.11
C ILE A 132 -7.77 0.00 -4.51
N GLU A 133 -8.53 0.42 -5.53
CA GLU A 133 -8.27 -0.03 -6.89
C GLU A 133 -6.89 0.39 -7.38
N SER A 134 -6.46 1.61 -7.06
CA SER A 134 -5.10 2.05 -7.42
C SER A 134 -4.02 1.27 -6.67
N ALA A 135 -4.21 0.98 -5.37
CA ALA A 135 -3.27 0.17 -4.60
C ALA A 135 -3.01 -1.21 -5.22
N LYS A 136 -4.03 -1.85 -5.81
CA LYS A 136 -3.88 -3.17 -6.46
C LYS A 136 -2.89 -3.16 -7.63
N THR A 137 -2.58 -1.98 -8.18
CA THR A 137 -1.58 -1.83 -9.25
C THR A 137 -0.15 -1.82 -8.72
N PHE A 138 0.05 -1.62 -7.41
CA PHE A 138 1.38 -1.65 -6.81
C PHE A 138 1.97 -3.07 -6.89
N PRO A 139 3.26 -3.24 -7.23
CA PRO A 139 3.88 -4.56 -7.34
C PRO A 139 3.71 -5.44 -6.09
N SER A 140 3.67 -4.82 -4.90
CA SER A 140 3.50 -5.52 -3.62
C SER A 140 2.06 -6.00 -3.35
N PHE A 141 1.08 -5.51 -4.10
CA PHE A 141 -0.35 -5.82 -3.94
C PHE A 141 -0.95 -6.52 -5.17
N LEU A 142 -0.14 -6.81 -6.20
CA LEU A 142 -0.60 -7.47 -7.41
C LEU A 142 -1.25 -8.82 -7.08
N GLY A 143 -2.53 -8.97 -7.48
CA GLY A 143 -3.32 -10.17 -7.22
C GLY A 143 -3.94 -10.27 -5.81
N ILE A 144 -3.73 -9.27 -4.94
CA ILE A 144 -4.41 -9.17 -3.64
C ILE A 144 -5.74 -8.44 -3.84
N ASN A 145 -6.85 -9.18 -3.69
CA ASN A 145 -8.20 -8.61 -3.79
C ASN A 145 -8.80 -8.20 -2.44
N ASP A 146 -8.16 -8.61 -1.34
CA ASP A 146 -8.64 -8.36 0.01
C ASP A 146 -8.22 -6.96 0.48
N GLU A 147 -9.21 -6.07 0.62
CA GLU A 147 -9.05 -4.69 1.10
C GLU A 147 -8.30 -4.66 2.45
N GLN A 148 -8.68 -5.52 3.38
CA GLN A 148 -8.08 -5.54 4.71
C GLN A 148 -6.59 -5.89 4.66
N ILE A 149 -6.20 -6.85 3.80
CA ILE A 149 -4.79 -7.20 3.62
C ILE A 149 -4.00 -6.03 3.04
N ILE A 150 -4.55 -5.32 2.04
CA ILE A 150 -3.91 -4.13 1.46
C ILE A 150 -3.69 -3.09 2.56
N LEU A 151 -4.72 -2.78 3.34
CA LEU A 151 -4.65 -1.75 4.38
C LEU A 151 -3.66 -2.09 5.49
N LEU A 152 -3.65 -3.33 5.97
CA LEU A 152 -2.71 -3.77 7.00
C LEU A 152 -1.25 -3.68 6.53
N ASN A 153 -0.98 -3.98 5.25
CA ASN A 153 0.35 -3.84 4.68
C ASN A 153 0.76 -2.36 4.52
N LEU A 154 -0.15 -1.49 4.09
CA LEU A 154 0.08 -0.04 4.03
C LEU A 154 0.39 0.55 5.41
N ILE A 155 -0.43 0.25 6.42
CA ILE A 155 -0.20 0.69 7.81
C ILE A 155 1.19 0.26 8.29
N LYS A 156 1.59 -0.98 7.98
CA LYS A 156 2.91 -1.47 8.36
C LYS A 156 4.03 -0.74 7.63
N HIS A 157 3.90 -0.55 6.31
CA HIS A 157 4.86 0.21 5.49
C HIS A 157 5.10 1.61 6.07
N TYR A 158 4.02 2.28 6.46
CA TYR A 158 4.09 3.59 7.10
C TYR A 158 4.78 3.54 8.46
N ARG A 159 4.40 2.61 9.33
CA ARG A 159 5.04 2.44 10.65
C ARG A 159 6.53 2.13 10.54
N SER A 160 6.93 1.28 9.59
CA SER A 160 8.35 1.00 9.36
C SER A 160 9.11 2.24 8.88
N THR A 161 8.49 3.07 8.04
CA THR A 161 9.12 4.30 7.56
C THR A 161 9.23 5.35 8.67
N LEU A 162 8.18 5.51 9.50
CA LEU A 162 8.19 6.39 10.67
C LEU A 162 9.27 6.01 11.69
N SER A 163 9.54 4.71 11.86
CA SER A 163 10.58 4.23 12.78
C SER A 163 12.01 4.52 12.31
N ASN A 164 12.20 4.93 11.06
CA ASN A 164 13.51 5.24 10.50
C ASN A 164 13.68 6.76 10.36
N GLU A 165 14.64 7.32 11.08
CA GLU A 165 14.89 8.76 11.11
C GLU A 165 15.45 9.31 9.79
N SER A 166 16.09 8.48 8.95
CA SER A 166 16.81 8.92 7.75
C SER A 166 15.96 9.00 6.48
N ILE A 167 14.73 8.49 6.52
CA ILE A 167 13.83 8.40 5.38
C ILE A 167 12.44 8.95 5.74
N GLN A 168 11.66 9.22 4.71
CA GLN A 168 10.25 9.58 4.83
C GLN A 168 9.44 9.06 3.63
N ILE A 169 8.13 9.02 3.76
CA ILE A 169 7.22 8.79 2.63
C ILE A 169 7.17 10.06 1.76
N ASP A 170 7.20 9.91 0.44
CA ASP A 170 6.90 11.00 -0.51
C ASP A 170 5.38 11.16 -0.57
N PHE A 171 4.81 11.99 0.32
CA PHE A 171 3.35 12.08 0.47
C PHE A 171 2.68 12.73 -0.75
N PHE A 172 3.27 13.83 -1.24
CA PHE A 172 2.82 14.51 -2.45
C PHE A 172 4.00 14.60 -3.43
N TRP A 173 3.90 13.94 -4.58
CA TRP A 173 5.00 13.92 -5.55
C TRP A 173 5.50 15.33 -5.96
N ALA A 174 4.61 16.31 -6.01
CA ALA A 174 4.89 17.70 -6.40
C ALA A 174 5.23 18.64 -5.23
N ILE A 175 5.06 18.20 -3.98
CA ILE A 175 5.28 19.00 -2.75
C ILE A 175 6.11 18.17 -1.76
N GLN A 176 7.34 18.59 -1.51
CA GLN A 176 8.21 18.03 -0.48
C GLN A 176 7.93 18.74 0.84
N LEU A 177 7.60 17.96 1.86
CA LEU A 177 7.38 18.46 3.22
C LEU A 177 8.54 18.02 4.11
N PRO A 178 8.95 18.87 5.07
CA PRO A 178 9.87 18.49 6.12
C PRO A 178 9.40 17.21 6.81
N LYS A 179 10.32 16.32 7.17
CA LYS A 179 10.00 15.01 7.77
C LYS A 179 9.00 15.13 8.93
N LYS A 180 9.17 16.14 9.79
CA LYS A 180 8.27 16.39 10.93
C LYS A 180 6.81 16.57 10.49
N ILE A 181 6.57 17.40 9.47
CA ILE A 181 5.23 17.69 8.94
C ILE A 181 4.69 16.46 8.18
N ASN A 182 5.55 15.85 7.37
CA ASN A 182 5.21 14.65 6.62
C ASN A 182 4.80 13.47 7.52
N ASP A 183 5.52 13.26 8.62
CA ASP A 183 5.23 12.21 9.59
C ASP A 183 3.89 12.47 10.30
N GLN A 184 3.50 13.73 10.54
CA GLN A 184 2.17 14.07 11.08
C GLN A 184 1.04 13.67 10.12
N LEU A 185 1.19 13.94 8.81
CA LEU A 185 0.22 13.52 7.79
C LEU A 185 0.14 11.99 7.69
N ILE A 186 1.28 11.29 7.76
CA ILE A 186 1.31 9.83 7.76
C ILE A 186 0.64 9.24 9.00
N LEU A 187 0.81 9.83 10.18
CA LEU A 187 0.12 9.40 11.40
C LEU A 187 -1.40 9.55 11.28
N LEU A 188 -1.86 10.65 10.69
CA LEU A 188 -3.29 10.88 10.41
C LEU A 188 -3.83 9.86 9.40
N LEU A 189 -3.08 9.55 8.34
CA LEU A 189 -3.41 8.49 7.40
C LEU A 189 -3.49 7.12 8.09
N ILE A 190 -2.50 6.75 8.91
CA ILE A 190 -2.53 5.50 9.69
C ILE A 190 -3.79 5.42 10.54
N GLU A 191 -4.13 6.49 11.27
CA GLU A 191 -5.32 6.52 12.12
C GLU A 191 -6.59 6.20 11.31
N TYR A 192 -6.73 6.83 10.15
CA TYR A 192 -7.86 6.56 9.25
C TYR A 192 -7.91 5.10 8.78
N LEU A 193 -6.78 4.56 8.31
CA LEU A 193 -6.72 3.17 7.83
C LEU A 193 -7.00 2.16 8.94
N GLU A 194 -6.55 2.42 10.18
CA GLU A 194 -6.84 1.56 11.32
C GLU A 194 -8.33 1.54 11.65
N GLN A 195 -9.02 2.68 11.57
CA GLN A 195 -10.46 2.73 11.73
C GLN A 195 -11.18 1.99 10.61
N ARG A 196 -10.71 2.12 9.36
CA ARG A 196 -11.27 1.39 8.22
C ARG A 196 -11.14 -0.12 8.42
N VAL A 197 -9.96 -0.59 8.80
CA VAL A 197 -9.72 -1.99 9.16
C VAL A 197 -10.63 -2.43 10.30
N ALA A 198 -10.84 -1.61 11.33
CA ALA A 198 -11.76 -1.93 12.41
C ALA A 198 -13.21 -2.11 11.92
N ILE A 199 -13.68 -1.28 10.99
CA ILE A 199 -15.01 -1.39 10.38
C ILE A 199 -15.14 -2.68 9.55
N LEU A 200 -14.12 -3.00 8.73
CA LEU A 200 -14.06 -4.26 7.97
C LEU A 200 -14.06 -5.47 8.91
N ASN A 201 -13.37 -5.37 10.05
CA ASN A 201 -13.38 -6.38 11.11
C ASN A 201 -14.74 -6.50 11.82
N ILE A 202 -15.48 -5.40 12.01
CA ILE A 202 -16.83 -5.45 12.58
C ILE A 202 -17.80 -6.16 11.63
N LYS A 203 -17.65 -5.97 10.31
CA LYS A 203 -18.41 -6.74 9.31
C LYS A 203 -18.08 -8.24 9.30
N THR A 204 -16.91 -8.63 9.77
CA THR A 204 -16.50 -10.05 9.94
C THR A 204 -16.79 -10.59 11.34
N LYS A 205 -17.25 -9.76 12.29
CA LYS A 205 -17.56 -10.12 13.69
C LYS A 205 -18.96 -10.73 13.92
N ASP A 206 -19.43 -11.54 12.97
CA ASP A 206 -20.10 -12.80 13.32
C ASP A 206 -19.07 -13.88 13.77
N ILE A 207 -17.78 -13.52 13.89
CA ILE A 207 -16.72 -14.37 14.44
C ILE A 207 -15.90 -13.57 15.48
N ILE A 208 -15.89 -14.06 16.72
CA ILE A 208 -15.25 -13.46 17.89
C ILE A 208 -13.72 -13.53 17.77
N PHE A 209 -13.03 -12.40 17.96
CA PHE A 209 -11.63 -12.37 18.37
C PHE A 209 -11.48 -11.48 19.61
N GLU A 210 -11.13 -12.09 20.73
CA GLU A 210 -10.74 -11.41 21.97
C GLU A 210 -9.44 -10.63 21.73
N ASN A 211 -9.49 -9.34 21.97
CA ASN A 211 -8.34 -8.46 21.84
C ASN A 211 -7.85 -8.09 23.24
N LYS A 212 -6.67 -8.56 23.63
CA LYS A 212 -5.92 -8.06 24.77
C LYS A 212 -4.48 -7.79 24.35
N ASN A 213 -4.20 -6.51 24.16
CA ASN A 213 -2.91 -5.83 24.30
C ASN A 213 -1.64 -6.72 24.30
N SER A 214 -1.02 -6.86 23.13
CA SER A 214 0.44 -6.88 23.00
C SER A 214 0.82 -6.89 21.51
N VAL A 215 1.42 -5.82 21.00
CA VAL A 215 2.27 -5.92 19.81
C VAL A 215 3.64 -5.39 20.19
N PHE A 216 4.44 -6.29 20.77
CA PHE A 216 5.89 -6.18 20.76
C PHE A 216 6.45 -6.84 19.47
N PRO A 217 7.67 -6.45 19.05
CA PRO A 217 8.14 -6.50 17.68
C PRO A 217 8.83 -7.83 17.37
N GLU A 218 8.33 -8.61 16.42
CA GLU A 218 9.13 -9.69 15.79
C GLU A 218 8.58 -10.29 14.49
N PHE A 219 7.52 -9.74 13.88
CA PHE A 219 6.93 -10.37 12.68
C PHE A 219 7.19 -9.60 11.38
N GLN A 220 8.20 -10.09 10.64
CA GLN A 220 8.32 -9.96 9.19
C GLN A 220 6.96 -10.16 8.49
N ASN A 221 6.73 -9.47 7.36
CA ASN A 221 5.52 -9.53 6.55
C ASN A 221 5.22 -10.95 6.07
N LYS A 222 4.44 -11.69 6.85
CA LYS A 222 4.06 -13.07 6.55
C LYS A 222 2.57 -13.13 6.27
N ILE A 223 2.21 -13.76 5.14
CA ILE A 223 0.83 -14.04 4.74
C ILE A 223 0.24 -15.04 5.75
N ILE A 224 -0.84 -14.67 6.44
CA ILE A 224 -1.47 -15.57 7.42
C ILE A 224 -2.11 -16.75 6.70
N TRP A 225 -1.65 -17.97 6.98
CA TRP A 225 -2.24 -19.18 6.45
C TRP A 225 -3.29 -19.73 7.42
N ASN A 226 -4.56 -19.72 7.00
CA ASN A 226 -5.68 -20.19 7.82
C ASN A 226 -5.95 -21.70 7.73
N GLY A 227 -5.27 -22.40 6.82
CA GLY A 227 -5.32 -23.87 6.73
C GLY A 227 -4.31 -24.57 7.64
N ASN A 228 -4.26 -25.89 7.61
CA ASN A 228 -3.20 -26.67 8.25
C ASN A 228 -1.99 -26.85 7.30
N GLN A 229 -0.88 -27.41 7.82
CA GLN A 229 0.35 -27.61 7.03
C GLN A 229 0.17 -28.59 5.86
N GLN A 230 -0.73 -29.56 5.99
CA GLN A 230 -1.04 -30.53 4.92
C GLN A 230 -1.76 -29.84 3.77
N GLN A 231 -2.68 -28.92 4.07
CA GLN A 231 -3.39 -28.11 3.07
C GLN A 231 -2.44 -27.13 2.37
N LEU A 232 -1.47 -26.56 3.10
CA LEU A 232 -0.43 -25.72 2.48
C LEU A 232 0.45 -26.54 1.53
N CYS A 233 0.81 -27.76 1.93
CA CYS A 233 1.54 -28.67 1.07
C CYS A 233 0.71 -29.06 -0.17
N GLU A 234 -0.57 -29.41 0.01
CA GLU A 234 -1.50 -29.70 -1.10
C GLU A 234 -1.56 -28.53 -2.11
N LEU A 235 -1.61 -27.29 -1.65
CA LEU A 235 -1.60 -26.10 -2.51
C LEU A 235 -0.37 -26.05 -3.41
N PHE A 236 0.82 -26.13 -2.82
CA PHE A 236 2.06 -26.03 -3.57
C PHE A 236 2.31 -27.24 -4.48
N LEU A 237 1.82 -28.43 -4.12
CA LEU A 237 1.80 -29.57 -5.02
C LEU A 237 0.90 -29.32 -6.23
N LYS A 238 -0.28 -28.71 -6.02
CA LYS A 238 -1.19 -28.39 -7.11
C LYS A 238 -0.66 -27.29 -8.03
N LEU A 239 -0.04 -26.26 -7.46
CA LEU A 239 0.65 -25.22 -8.22
C LEU A 239 1.79 -25.80 -9.07
N LYS A 240 2.50 -26.79 -8.53
CA LYS A 240 3.54 -27.55 -9.23
C LYS A 240 2.95 -28.36 -10.39
N GLU A 241 1.89 -29.15 -10.14
CA GLU A 241 1.18 -29.90 -11.20
C GLU A 241 0.74 -29.01 -12.36
N ASN A 242 0.26 -27.79 -12.03
CA ASN A 242 -0.17 -26.79 -13.00
C ASN A 242 0.99 -26.03 -13.69
N LYS A 243 2.25 -26.31 -13.33
CA LYS A 243 3.47 -25.60 -13.79
C LYS A 243 3.46 -24.09 -13.51
N TRP A 244 2.85 -23.67 -12.41
CA TRP A 244 2.84 -22.25 -11.99
C TRP A 244 3.98 -21.91 -11.03
N VAL A 245 4.61 -22.92 -10.45
CA VAL A 245 5.85 -22.80 -9.67
C VAL A 245 6.87 -23.79 -10.23
N GLU A 246 8.14 -23.44 -10.13
CA GLU A 246 9.24 -24.33 -10.55
C GLU A 246 9.30 -25.60 -9.69
N ASP A 247 9.88 -26.66 -10.28
CA ASP A 247 10.14 -27.90 -9.58
C ASP A 247 11.17 -27.67 -8.46
N PHE A 248 10.75 -27.86 -7.21
CA PHE A 248 11.67 -27.86 -6.07
C PHE A 248 12.37 -29.23 -5.98
N GLU A 249 13.60 -29.32 -6.49
CA GLU A 249 14.47 -30.51 -6.37
C GLU A 249 14.88 -30.79 -4.90
N GLU A 250 15.19 -32.06 -4.58
CA GLU A 250 15.53 -32.51 -3.22
C GLU A 250 16.70 -31.75 -2.58
N GLY A 251 17.65 -31.27 -3.39
CA GLY A 251 18.81 -30.51 -2.92
C GLY A 251 18.46 -29.17 -2.25
N ASN A 252 17.33 -28.55 -2.62
CA ASN A 252 16.94 -27.21 -2.16
C ASN A 252 15.65 -27.19 -1.34
N LEU A 253 15.08 -28.35 -1.00
CA LEU A 253 13.78 -28.41 -0.32
C LEU A 253 13.76 -27.68 1.03
N LYS A 254 14.86 -27.73 1.79
CA LYS A 254 14.95 -27.02 3.07
C LYS A 254 14.95 -25.49 2.88
N LEU A 255 15.60 -25.00 1.83
CA LEU A 255 15.60 -23.58 1.48
C LEU A 255 14.21 -23.15 1.00
N PHE A 256 13.56 -23.95 0.16
CA PHE A 256 12.19 -23.70 -0.27
C PHE A 256 11.22 -23.59 0.91
N VAL A 257 11.26 -24.54 1.85
CA VAL A 257 10.41 -24.51 3.05
C VAL A 257 10.75 -23.33 3.96
N SER A 258 12.03 -22.98 4.09
CA SER A 258 12.45 -21.77 4.82
C SER A 258 11.85 -20.51 4.19
N SER A 259 11.91 -20.39 2.86
CA SER A 259 11.29 -19.29 2.11
C SER A 259 9.77 -19.26 2.28
N LEU A 260 9.11 -20.42 2.30
CA LEU A 260 7.67 -20.51 2.59
C LEU A 260 7.36 -20.06 4.01
N CYS A 261 8.14 -20.48 5.01
CA CYS A 261 7.98 -20.03 6.39
C CYS A 261 8.33 -18.55 6.58
N ASN A 262 9.12 -17.96 5.68
CA ASN A 262 9.40 -16.52 5.63
C ASN A 262 8.30 -15.72 4.93
N LEU A 263 7.55 -16.36 4.02
CA LEU A 263 6.45 -15.77 3.28
C LEU A 263 5.09 -15.95 3.97
N PHE A 264 4.87 -17.06 4.69
CA PHE A 264 3.61 -17.41 5.35
C PHE A 264 3.76 -17.50 6.86
N ASP A 265 2.77 -16.97 7.59
CA ASP A 265 2.64 -17.18 9.02
C ASP A 265 1.83 -18.47 9.22
N ILE A 266 2.57 -19.53 9.54
CA ILE A 266 2.02 -20.86 9.78
C ILE A 266 2.03 -21.22 11.28
N LYS A 267 2.21 -20.24 12.19
CA LYS A 267 2.27 -20.52 13.64
C LYS A 267 1.02 -21.20 14.17
N LYS A 268 -0.16 -20.83 13.65
CA LYS A 268 -1.44 -21.43 14.01
C LYS A 268 -1.60 -22.89 13.55
N THR A 269 -0.68 -23.37 12.71
CA THR A 269 -0.72 -24.74 12.17
C THR A 269 0.05 -25.75 13.01
N LYS A 270 0.75 -25.29 14.06
CA LYS A 270 1.48 -26.15 14.97
C LYS A 270 0.54 -27.13 15.67
N LYS A 271 0.94 -28.40 15.68
CA LYS A 271 0.25 -29.42 16.48
C LYS A 271 0.62 -29.34 17.97
N LYS A 272 1.80 -28.78 18.28
CA LYS A 272 2.32 -28.54 19.63
C LYS A 272 3.06 -27.21 19.64
N ASP A 273 2.94 -26.42 20.72
CA ASP A 273 3.59 -25.11 20.79
C ASP A 273 5.13 -25.17 20.64
N THR A 274 5.72 -26.31 21.02
CA THR A 274 7.18 -26.58 20.92
C THR A 274 7.65 -27.07 19.55
N SER A 275 6.76 -27.31 18.58
CA SER A 275 7.17 -27.80 17.26
C SER A 275 7.79 -26.70 16.41
N ASP A 276 8.92 -27.01 15.75
CA ASP A 276 9.56 -26.15 14.75
C ASP A 276 8.80 -26.22 13.41
N GLU A 277 8.37 -25.05 12.93
CA GLU A 277 7.54 -24.88 11.74
C GLU A 277 8.23 -25.35 10.47
N ILE A 278 9.51 -24.98 10.31
CA ILE A 278 10.33 -25.31 9.14
C ILE A 278 10.53 -26.82 9.08
N THR A 279 10.91 -27.45 10.19
CA THR A 279 11.13 -28.90 10.26
C THR A 279 9.85 -29.67 10.01
N SER A 280 8.73 -29.24 10.60
CA SER A 280 7.43 -29.90 10.42
C SER A 280 6.96 -29.83 8.97
N LEU A 281 7.01 -28.64 8.37
CA LEU A 281 6.61 -28.45 6.97
C LEU A 281 7.56 -29.17 6.00
N TYR A 282 8.86 -29.19 6.30
CA TYR A 282 9.87 -29.93 5.55
C TYR A 282 9.57 -31.42 5.49
N GLN A 283 9.20 -32.07 6.61
CA GLN A 283 8.86 -33.50 6.60
C GLN A 283 7.63 -33.79 5.73
N ILE A 284 6.67 -32.86 5.68
CA ILE A 284 5.46 -33.00 4.85
C ILE A 284 5.83 -32.89 3.36
N PHE A 285 6.64 -31.90 2.97
CA PHE A 285 7.09 -31.74 1.57
C PHE A 285 8.17 -32.76 1.14
N LYS A 286 8.86 -33.38 2.10
CA LYS A 286 9.82 -34.44 1.81
C LYS A 286 9.15 -35.64 1.19
N GLY A 287 7.92 -35.97 1.61
CA GLY A 287 7.19 -37.13 1.12
C GLY A 287 7.95 -38.44 1.35
N GLU A 288 7.50 -39.51 0.69
CA GLU A 288 8.11 -40.84 0.71
C GLU A 288 8.35 -41.33 -0.72
N ILE A 289 9.47 -41.99 -0.97
CA ILE A 289 9.75 -42.61 -2.27
C ILE A 289 9.24 -44.05 -2.23
N ILE A 290 8.21 -44.34 -3.03
CA ILE A 290 7.64 -45.67 -3.20
C ILE A 290 7.72 -46.00 -4.69
N ASP A 291 8.35 -47.11 -5.05
CA ASP A 291 8.53 -47.57 -6.44
C ASP A 291 9.14 -46.51 -7.38
N GLY A 292 10.13 -45.75 -6.88
CA GLY A 292 10.81 -44.69 -7.63
C GLY A 292 9.96 -43.44 -7.86
N LYS A 293 8.75 -43.37 -7.31
CA LYS A 293 7.88 -42.19 -7.36
C LYS A 293 7.78 -41.54 -5.99
N LYS A 294 7.86 -40.21 -5.99
CA LYS A 294 7.62 -39.41 -4.79
C LYS A 294 6.13 -39.38 -4.50
N THR A 295 5.76 -39.84 -3.32
CA THR A 295 4.39 -39.91 -2.81
C THR A 295 4.26 -39.05 -1.56
N TYR A 296 3.04 -38.60 -1.28
CA TYR A 296 2.73 -37.79 -0.10
C TYR A 296 1.67 -38.51 0.73
N PRO A 297 2.08 -39.36 1.70
CA PRO A 297 1.18 -40.28 2.39
C PRO A 297 -0.03 -39.62 3.06
N PHE A 298 0.05 -38.33 3.38
CA PHE A 298 -1.09 -37.60 3.96
C PHE A 298 -2.25 -37.43 2.97
N LEU A 299 -1.98 -37.34 1.66
CA LEU A 299 -3.01 -37.21 0.62
C LEU A 299 -3.81 -38.51 0.43
N GLU A 300 -3.23 -39.65 0.79
CA GLU A 300 -3.81 -40.98 0.65
C GLU A 300 -4.54 -41.46 1.92
N LYS A 301 -4.49 -40.68 3.02
CA LYS A 301 -5.16 -41.06 4.28
C LYS A 301 -6.69 -40.95 4.13
N PRO A 302 -7.48 -41.98 4.52
CA PRO A 302 -8.95 -41.95 4.43
C PRO A 302 -9.62 -40.79 5.18
N ARG A 303 -8.93 -40.24 6.20
CA ARG A 303 -9.42 -39.13 7.03
C ARG A 303 -9.07 -37.75 6.46
N TYR A 304 -8.17 -37.67 5.49
CA TYR A 304 -7.78 -36.41 4.88
C TYR A 304 -8.70 -36.13 3.68
N LYS A 305 -9.44 -35.01 3.74
CA LYS A 305 -10.27 -34.55 2.63
C LYS A 305 -9.46 -33.53 1.84
N LYS A 306 -9.14 -33.84 0.58
CA LYS A 306 -8.53 -32.87 -0.35
C LYS A 306 -9.40 -31.63 -0.42
N VAL A 307 -8.80 -30.47 -0.20
CA VAL A 307 -9.49 -29.18 -0.12
C VAL A 307 -9.35 -28.40 -1.43
N ILE A 308 -8.35 -28.75 -2.23
CA ILE A 308 -8.00 -28.04 -3.46
C ILE A 308 -8.28 -28.99 -4.64
N LYS A 309 -9.47 -28.83 -5.23
CA LYS A 309 -9.90 -29.66 -6.37
C LYS A 309 -9.42 -29.07 -7.71
N GLU A 310 -9.61 -27.78 -7.90
CA GLU A 310 -9.19 -27.03 -9.09
C GLU A 310 -8.67 -25.66 -8.65
N ILE A 311 -7.61 -25.19 -9.31
CA ILE A 311 -7.14 -23.81 -9.19
C ILE A 311 -7.32 -23.20 -10.57
N ASN A 312 -8.29 -22.28 -10.70
CA ASN A 312 -8.55 -21.60 -11.95
C ASN A 312 -7.50 -20.52 -12.18
N LYS A 313 -6.95 -20.47 -13.39
CA LYS A 313 -6.14 -19.35 -13.85
C LYS A 313 -7.10 -18.25 -14.26
N ASN A 314 -7.21 -17.18 -13.48
CA ASN A 314 -7.82 -15.94 -13.95
C ASN A 314 -6.81 -15.21 -14.83
#